data_AF-B3NL40-F1
#
_entry.id   AF-B3NL40-F1
#
_cell.length_a   1.000
_cell.length_b   1.000
_cell.length_c   1.000
_cell.angle_alpha   90.00
_cell.angle_beta   90.00
_cell.angle_gamma   90.00
#
_symmetry.space_group_name_H-M   'P 1'
#
loop_
_entity.id
_entity.type
_entity.pdbx_description
1 polymer ?
#
loop_
_entity_poly.entity_id
_entity_poly.type
_entity_poly.pdbx_seq_one_letter_code
_entity_poly.pdbx_strand_id
1 'polypeptide(L)'
;MRCMLIFVISAVSLACAVPPQSENQILATFFSYVETIRGIQIHNMMVLTTNFVQGVVDSVPVEDRGPDTATLQAYANKGKSLRLRGTTGEKYMYSSELKQVFEGLKLSEWTPETEVPGMSLFGLLDLSDKFAYHDKKLHKQFVDAATLMKAKLTLATIARESELFNAIDEYIAAADASALREPLFLKVFSFKDRY
;
A
#
# COMPACT_ATOMS: atom_id res chain seq x y z
N MET A 1 -43.39 42.41 -20.45
CA MET A 1 -43.30 41.43 -19.35
C MET A 1 -43.34 39.97 -19.86
N ARG A 2 -42.36 39.52 -20.67
CA ARG A 2 -42.28 38.09 -21.06
C ARG A 2 -40.85 37.52 -21.20
N CYS A 3 -39.79 38.34 -21.21
CA CYS A 3 -38.43 37.84 -21.43
C CYS A 3 -37.52 37.80 -20.18
N MET A 4 -37.91 38.41 -19.05
CA MET A 4 -37.09 38.38 -17.82
C MET A 4 -37.35 37.17 -16.91
N LEU A 5 -38.39 36.37 -17.17
CA LEU A 5 -38.73 35.20 -16.36
C LEU A 5 -38.01 33.92 -16.79
N ILE A 6 -37.38 33.91 -17.97
CA ILE A 6 -36.72 32.71 -18.52
C ILE A 6 -35.26 32.59 -18.03
N PHE A 7 -34.59 33.69 -17.72
CA PHE A 7 -33.20 33.65 -17.23
C PHE A 7 -33.05 33.23 -15.76
N VAL A 8 -34.12 33.33 -14.96
CA VAL A 8 -34.08 32.88 -13.55
C VAL A 8 -34.26 31.36 -13.44
N ILE A 9 -34.92 30.72 -14.42
CA ILE A 9 -35.16 29.27 -14.41
C ILE A 9 -33.92 28.49 -14.87
N SER A 10 -33.05 29.10 -15.69
CA SER A 10 -31.80 28.48 -16.16
C SER A 10 -30.69 28.47 -15.10
N ALA A 11 -30.73 29.38 -14.12
CA ALA A 11 -29.74 29.41 -13.04
C ALA A 11 -30.07 28.45 -11.88
N VAL A 12 -31.34 28.05 -11.74
CA VAL A 12 -31.79 27.10 -10.69
C VAL A 12 -31.68 25.65 -11.16
N SER A 13 -31.60 25.39 -12.46
CA SER A 13 -31.55 24.04 -13.04
C SER A 13 -30.13 23.48 -13.25
N LEU A 14 -29.08 24.26 -13.01
CA LEU A 14 -27.68 23.78 -13.02
C LEU A 14 -27.11 23.47 -11.64
N ALA A 15 -27.86 23.72 -10.57
CA ALA A 15 -27.66 23.04 -9.31
C ALA A 15 -28.34 21.65 -9.35
N CYS A 16 -28.02 20.84 -10.36
CA CYS A 16 -27.94 19.40 -10.18
C CYS A 16 -26.78 19.12 -9.23
N ALA A 17 -26.91 19.64 -8.01
CA ALA A 17 -26.08 19.30 -6.88
C ALA A 17 -26.30 17.81 -6.71
N VAL A 18 -25.23 17.04 -6.96
CA VAL A 18 -25.12 15.68 -6.48
C VAL A 18 -25.73 15.67 -5.07
N PRO A 19 -26.75 14.84 -4.79
CA PRO A 19 -27.40 14.85 -3.49
C PRO A 19 -26.32 14.77 -2.41
N PRO A 20 -26.40 15.57 -1.34
CA PRO A 20 -25.36 15.61 -0.33
C PRO A 20 -25.09 14.18 0.15
N GLN A 21 -23.84 13.74 0.04
CA GLN A 21 -23.45 12.42 0.52
C GLN A 21 -23.81 12.31 1.99
N SER A 22 -24.40 11.17 2.38
CA SER A 22 -24.60 10.90 3.80
C SER A 22 -23.24 10.79 4.50
N GLU A 23 -23.19 11.05 5.79
CA GLU A 23 -21.94 10.93 6.55
C GLU A 23 -21.36 9.50 6.51
N ASN A 24 -22.22 8.48 6.44
CA ASN A 24 -21.78 7.09 6.22
C ASN A 24 -21.19 6.90 4.81
N GLN A 25 -21.75 7.53 3.78
CA GLN A 25 -21.16 7.50 2.44
C GLN A 25 -19.79 8.19 2.39
N ILE A 26 -19.59 9.26 3.17
CA ILE A 26 -18.30 9.93 3.32
C ILE A 26 -17.27 8.97 3.95
N LEU A 27 -17.65 8.27 5.02
CA LEU A 27 -16.81 7.26 5.69
C LEU A 27 -16.50 6.08 4.77
N ALA A 28 -17.50 5.52 4.09
CA ALA A 28 -17.32 4.45 3.10
C ALA A 28 -16.38 4.86 1.96
N THR A 29 -16.51 6.11 1.47
CA THR A 29 -15.62 6.66 0.44
C THR A 29 -14.18 6.76 0.95
N PHE A 30 -13.96 7.19 2.19
CA PHE A 30 -12.64 7.20 2.81
C PHE A 30 -12.03 5.80 2.85
N PHE A 31 -12.76 4.79 3.33
CA PHE A 31 -12.23 3.43 3.37
C PHE A 31 -11.91 2.87 1.98
N SER A 32 -12.78 3.09 0.99
CA SER A 32 -12.54 2.65 -0.39
C SER A 32 -11.29 3.31 -0.98
N TYR A 33 -11.09 4.61 -0.71
CA TYR A 33 -9.88 5.32 -1.12
C TYR A 33 -8.63 4.74 -0.42
N VAL A 34 -8.68 4.56 0.90
CA VAL A 34 -7.57 4.01 1.69
C VAL A 34 -7.21 2.59 1.25
N GLU A 35 -8.21 1.76 0.96
CA GLU A 35 -8.04 0.42 0.39
C GLU A 35 -7.28 0.46 -0.93
N THR A 36 -7.67 1.39 -1.80
CA THR A 36 -7.09 1.55 -3.13
C THR A 36 -5.62 1.95 -3.04
N ILE A 37 -5.28 2.97 -2.25
CA ILE A 37 -3.89 3.42 -2.10
C ILE A 37 -3.02 2.35 -1.42
N ARG A 38 -3.59 1.57 -0.49
CA ARG A 38 -2.90 0.43 0.12
C ARG A 38 -2.65 -0.69 -0.88
N GLY A 39 -3.62 -1.00 -1.72
CA GLY A 39 -3.47 -1.97 -2.82
C GLY A 39 -2.37 -1.56 -3.79
N ILE A 40 -2.28 -0.27 -4.13
CA ILE A 40 -1.21 0.29 -4.98
C ILE A 40 0.16 0.16 -4.28
N GLN A 41 0.26 0.49 -2.99
CA GLN A 41 1.50 0.34 -2.22
C GLN A 41 2.00 -1.11 -2.24
N ILE A 42 1.13 -2.06 -1.89
CA ILE A 42 1.47 -3.49 -1.86
C ILE A 42 1.87 -3.99 -3.25
N HIS A 43 1.16 -3.58 -4.29
CA HIS A 43 1.53 -3.94 -5.66
C HIS A 43 2.94 -3.46 -6.01
N ASN A 44 3.27 -2.20 -5.69
CA ASN A 44 4.59 -1.64 -5.95
C ASN A 44 5.68 -2.36 -5.16
N MET A 45 5.44 -2.65 -3.87
CA MET A 45 6.38 -3.42 -3.05
C MET A 45 6.67 -4.79 -3.66
N MET A 46 5.64 -5.52 -4.10
CA MET A 46 5.83 -6.82 -4.76
C MET A 46 6.63 -6.70 -6.06
N VAL A 47 6.38 -5.67 -6.88
CA VAL A 47 7.15 -5.42 -8.12
C VAL A 47 8.61 -5.15 -7.80
N LEU A 48 8.88 -4.31 -6.80
CA LEU A 48 10.24 -4.01 -6.35
C LEU A 48 10.96 -5.28 -5.86
N THR A 49 10.31 -6.08 -5.03
CA THR A 49 10.84 -7.37 -4.56
C THR A 49 11.14 -8.31 -5.73
N THR A 50 10.22 -8.44 -6.68
CA THR A 50 10.39 -9.32 -7.83
C THR A 50 11.56 -8.89 -8.70
N ASN A 51 11.68 -7.58 -8.97
CA ASN A 51 12.77 -7.02 -9.76
C ASN A 51 14.11 -7.16 -9.04
N PHE A 52 14.14 -6.93 -7.73
CA PHE A 52 15.32 -7.13 -6.91
C PHE A 52 15.81 -8.58 -7.01
N VAL A 53 14.94 -9.55 -6.72
CA VAL A 53 15.32 -10.97 -6.74
C VAL A 53 15.73 -11.43 -8.14
N GLN A 54 15.02 -10.99 -9.19
CA GLN A 54 15.43 -11.30 -10.56
C GLN A 54 16.81 -10.69 -10.87
N GLY A 55 17.08 -9.47 -10.42
CA GLY A 55 18.40 -8.85 -10.55
C GLY A 55 19.51 -9.65 -9.88
N VAL A 56 19.25 -10.24 -8.71
CA VAL A 56 20.20 -11.15 -8.05
C VAL A 56 20.46 -12.38 -8.91
N VAL A 57 19.42 -13.03 -9.42
CA VAL A 57 19.56 -14.21 -10.29
C VAL A 57 20.34 -13.89 -11.57
N ASP A 58 20.03 -12.75 -12.19
CA ASP A 58 20.66 -12.33 -13.44
C ASP A 58 22.13 -11.95 -13.24
N SER A 59 22.53 -11.59 -12.03
CA SER A 59 23.93 -11.30 -11.68
C SER A 59 24.81 -12.53 -11.45
N VAL A 60 24.24 -13.73 -11.33
CA VAL A 60 25.01 -15.00 -11.27
C VAL A 60 25.29 -15.49 -12.70
N PRO A 61 26.56 -15.67 -13.10
CA PRO A 61 26.93 -16.28 -14.38
C PRO A 61 26.24 -17.63 -14.57
N VAL A 62 25.82 -17.96 -15.80
CA VAL A 62 24.98 -19.13 -16.08
C VAL A 62 25.67 -20.44 -15.67
N GLU A 63 26.98 -20.51 -15.88
CA GLU A 63 27.87 -21.59 -15.53
C GLU A 63 28.02 -21.81 -14.02
N ASP A 64 27.81 -20.77 -13.21
CA ASP A 64 27.95 -20.78 -11.76
C ASP A 64 26.61 -20.95 -11.03
N ARG A 65 25.49 -21.04 -11.77
CA ARG A 65 24.16 -21.16 -11.15
C ARG A 65 23.97 -22.54 -10.55
N GLY A 66 23.45 -22.56 -9.32
CA GLY A 66 23.17 -23.75 -8.56
C GLY A 66 21.81 -23.67 -7.82
N PRO A 67 21.67 -24.40 -6.71
CA PRO A 67 20.41 -24.51 -5.98
C PRO A 67 19.87 -23.18 -5.43
N ASP A 68 20.75 -22.25 -5.02
CA ASP A 68 20.33 -20.98 -4.41
C ASP A 68 19.76 -20.05 -5.49
N THR A 69 20.41 -19.97 -6.64
CA THR A 69 19.92 -19.25 -7.82
C THR A 69 18.61 -19.84 -8.32
N ALA A 70 18.47 -21.17 -8.32
CA ALA A 70 17.22 -21.83 -8.69
C ALA A 70 16.07 -21.46 -7.73
N THR A 71 16.35 -21.41 -6.43
CA THR A 71 15.38 -20.98 -5.39
C THR A 71 14.93 -19.54 -5.61
N LEU A 72 15.88 -18.63 -5.82
CA LEU A 72 15.60 -17.23 -6.11
C LEU A 72 14.82 -17.06 -7.43
N GLN A 73 15.16 -17.84 -8.46
CA GLN A 73 14.45 -17.80 -9.74
C GLN A 73 13.00 -18.30 -9.60
N ALA A 74 12.77 -19.36 -8.82
CA ALA A 74 11.44 -19.86 -8.51
C ALA A 74 10.60 -18.80 -7.77
N TYR A 75 11.21 -18.12 -6.80
CA TYR A 75 10.57 -17.02 -6.08
C TYR A 75 10.22 -15.86 -7.03
N ALA A 76 11.15 -15.39 -7.87
CA ALA A 76 10.88 -14.35 -8.86
C ALA A 76 9.74 -14.74 -9.83
N ASN A 77 9.66 -16.01 -10.23
CA ASN A 77 8.58 -16.52 -11.08
C ASN A 77 7.22 -16.53 -10.36
N LYS A 78 7.18 -16.86 -9.06
CA LYS A 78 5.98 -16.68 -8.21
C LYS A 78 5.54 -15.21 -8.22
N GLY A 79 6.46 -14.27 -8.05
CA GLY A 79 6.18 -12.83 -8.12
C GLY A 79 5.57 -12.40 -9.46
N LYS A 80 6.16 -12.83 -10.59
CA LYS A 80 5.63 -12.59 -11.94
C LYS A 80 4.20 -13.10 -12.11
N SER A 81 3.88 -14.29 -11.60
CA SER A 81 2.52 -14.85 -11.60
C SER A 81 1.56 -14.02 -10.73
N LEU A 82 1.96 -13.71 -9.50
CA LEU A 82 1.13 -12.92 -8.57
C LEU A 82 0.88 -11.49 -9.06
N ARG A 83 1.81 -10.91 -9.83
CA ARG A 83 1.60 -9.60 -10.46
C ARG A 83 0.35 -9.57 -11.33
N LEU A 84 0.13 -10.62 -12.12
CA LEU A 84 -0.95 -10.69 -13.11
C LEU A 84 -2.30 -11.01 -12.48
N ARG A 85 -2.33 -11.92 -11.49
CA ARG A 85 -3.59 -12.52 -11.00
C ARG A 85 -3.72 -12.60 -9.47
N GLY A 86 -2.69 -12.20 -8.73
CA GLY A 86 -2.71 -12.26 -7.27
C GLY A 86 -3.61 -11.20 -6.64
N THR A 87 -4.27 -11.58 -5.57
CA THR A 87 -4.98 -10.68 -4.65
C THR A 87 -4.00 -9.75 -3.93
N THR A 88 -4.51 -8.67 -3.33
CA THR A 88 -3.70 -7.77 -2.49
C THR A 88 -3.06 -8.52 -1.33
N GLY A 89 -3.78 -9.46 -0.69
CA GLY A 89 -3.24 -10.28 0.40
C GLY A 89 -2.08 -11.17 -0.06
N GLU A 90 -2.21 -11.87 -1.19
CA GLU A 90 -1.13 -12.71 -1.72
C GLU A 90 0.12 -11.91 -2.10
N LYS A 91 -0.07 -10.69 -2.65
CA LYS A 91 1.04 -9.78 -2.99
C LYS A 91 1.76 -9.27 -1.75
N TYR A 92 1.02 -8.99 -0.67
CA TYR A 92 1.60 -8.62 0.62
C TYR A 92 2.41 -9.78 1.20
N MET A 93 1.82 -10.98 1.26
CA MET A 93 2.49 -12.17 1.78
C MET A 93 3.77 -12.47 1.01
N TYR A 94 3.73 -12.40 -0.32
CA TYR A 94 4.92 -12.54 -1.15
C TYR A 94 6.03 -11.59 -0.71
N SER A 95 5.73 -10.29 -0.55
CA SER A 95 6.76 -9.30 -0.19
C SER A 95 7.36 -9.57 1.20
N SER A 96 6.55 -10.08 2.14
CA SER A 96 6.96 -10.44 3.50
C SER A 96 7.78 -11.75 3.59
N GLU A 97 7.58 -12.68 2.65
CA GLU A 97 8.33 -13.94 2.57
C GLU A 97 9.81 -13.74 2.15
N LEU A 98 10.17 -12.59 1.58
CA LEU A 98 11.52 -12.31 1.07
C LEU A 98 12.62 -12.63 2.10
N LYS A 99 12.40 -12.25 3.37
CA LYS A 99 13.36 -12.51 4.44
C LYS A 99 13.61 -14.00 4.62
N GLN A 100 12.56 -14.82 4.65
CA GLN A 100 12.67 -16.27 4.82
C GLN A 100 13.36 -16.94 3.63
N VAL A 101 13.13 -16.42 2.42
CA VAL A 101 13.81 -16.92 1.21
C VAL A 101 15.31 -16.70 1.32
N PHE A 102 15.75 -15.50 1.72
CA PHE A 102 17.17 -15.18 1.89
C PHE A 102 17.80 -15.92 3.08
N GLU A 103 17.08 -16.11 4.19
CA GLU A 103 17.55 -16.91 5.34
C GLU A 103 17.72 -18.40 5.00
N GLY A 104 16.98 -18.90 4.01
CA GLY A 104 17.08 -20.28 3.53
C GLY A 104 18.22 -20.56 2.56
N LEU A 105 18.89 -19.52 2.05
CA LEU A 105 20.04 -19.66 1.14
C LEU A 105 21.31 -20.01 1.91
N LYS A 106 22.20 -20.81 1.30
CA LYS A 106 23.46 -21.23 1.94
C LYS A 106 24.58 -20.21 1.73
N LEU A 107 24.30 -18.94 2.00
CA LEU A 107 25.23 -17.82 1.76
C LEU A 107 26.52 -17.87 2.61
N SER A 108 26.57 -18.71 3.63
CA SER A 108 27.77 -18.91 4.45
C SER A 108 28.83 -19.81 3.80
N GLU A 109 28.46 -20.58 2.78
CA GLU A 109 29.39 -21.42 2.03
C GLU A 109 29.96 -20.61 0.86
N TRP A 110 31.27 -20.30 0.90
CA TRP A 110 31.91 -19.51 -0.15
C TRP A 110 32.00 -20.35 -1.43
N THR A 111 31.09 -20.07 -2.35
CA THR A 111 30.99 -20.69 -3.68
C THR A 111 30.91 -19.61 -4.75
N PRO A 112 31.30 -19.92 -6.01
CA PRO A 112 31.14 -18.98 -7.13
C PRO A 112 29.71 -18.42 -7.27
N GLU A 113 28.70 -19.24 -6.94
CA GLU A 113 27.29 -18.85 -6.91
C GLU A 113 26.99 -17.72 -5.90
N THR A 114 27.66 -17.75 -4.75
CA THR A 114 27.40 -16.85 -3.60
C THR A 114 28.28 -15.60 -3.57
N GLU A 115 29.29 -15.51 -4.44
CA GLU A 115 30.21 -14.34 -4.52
C GLU A 115 29.56 -13.09 -5.15
N VAL A 116 28.25 -13.14 -5.42
CA VAL A 116 27.56 -12.14 -6.22
C VAL A 116 27.09 -10.94 -5.40
N PRO A 117 27.42 -9.68 -5.79
CA PRO A 117 27.01 -8.47 -5.08
C PRO A 117 25.49 -8.29 -4.91
N GLY A 118 24.68 -8.94 -5.75
CA GLY A 118 23.21 -8.94 -5.64
C GLY A 118 22.69 -9.63 -4.36
N MET A 119 23.44 -10.57 -3.81
CA MET A 119 23.16 -11.18 -2.50
C MET A 119 23.69 -10.31 -1.34
N SER A 120 24.28 -9.15 -1.63
CA SER A 120 24.86 -8.30 -0.60
C SER A 120 23.81 -7.55 0.22
N LEU A 121 24.18 -7.26 1.46
CA LEU A 121 23.42 -6.42 2.38
C LEU A 121 23.03 -5.07 1.76
N PHE A 122 23.85 -4.51 0.86
CA PHE A 122 23.57 -3.24 0.19
C PHE A 122 22.33 -3.30 -0.71
N GLY A 123 22.11 -4.41 -1.42
CA GLY A 123 20.91 -4.59 -2.25
C GLY A 123 19.63 -4.67 -1.42
N LEU A 124 19.69 -5.33 -0.26
CA LEU A 124 18.58 -5.40 0.69
C LEU A 124 18.31 -4.05 1.36
N LEU A 125 19.35 -3.26 1.64
CA LEU A 125 19.20 -1.89 2.15
C LEU A 125 18.51 -0.98 1.14
N ASP A 126 18.91 -0.99 -0.13
CA ASP A 126 18.24 -0.21 -1.18
C ASP A 126 16.77 -0.61 -1.37
N LEU A 127 16.46 -1.91 -1.31
CA LEU A 127 15.07 -2.37 -1.32
C LEU A 127 14.28 -1.86 -0.10
N SER A 128 14.90 -1.88 1.08
CA SER A 128 14.31 -1.40 2.33
C SER A 128 14.03 0.10 2.28
N ASP A 129 14.92 0.90 1.69
CA ASP A 129 14.72 2.34 1.50
C ASP A 129 13.54 2.62 0.57
N LYS A 130 13.39 1.84 -0.52
CA LYS A 130 12.23 1.94 -1.42
C LYS A 130 10.93 1.56 -0.71
N PHE A 131 10.94 0.56 0.17
CA PHE A 131 9.79 0.22 1.00
C PHE A 131 9.43 1.36 1.95
N ALA A 132 10.41 1.95 2.63
CA ALA A 132 10.21 3.10 3.51
C ALA A 132 9.65 4.31 2.74
N TYR A 133 10.10 4.55 1.51
CA TYR A 133 9.54 5.58 0.63
C TYR A 133 8.05 5.33 0.35
N HIS A 134 7.68 4.11 -0.04
CA HIS A 134 6.29 3.76 -0.32
C HIS A 134 5.39 3.81 0.91
N ASP A 135 5.91 3.45 2.07
CA ASP A 135 5.21 3.55 3.36
C ASP A 135 4.97 5.02 3.77
N LYS A 136 5.98 5.89 3.64
CA LYS A 136 5.81 7.34 3.85
C LYS A 136 4.78 7.94 2.88
N LYS A 137 4.78 7.49 1.62
CA LYS A 137 3.80 7.93 0.62
C LYS A 137 2.37 7.51 1.01
N LEU A 138 2.16 6.25 1.40
CA LEU A 138 0.86 5.78 1.89
C LEU A 138 0.41 6.64 3.07
N HIS A 139 1.27 6.81 4.07
CA HIS A 139 0.93 7.54 5.29
C HIS A 139 0.50 8.98 4.97
N LYS A 140 1.24 9.70 4.11
CA LYS A 140 0.86 11.04 3.66
C LYS A 140 -0.52 11.05 2.99
N GLN A 141 -0.77 10.14 2.04
CA GLN A 141 -2.06 10.06 1.33
C GLN A 141 -3.22 9.72 2.27
N PHE A 142 -2.96 8.89 3.28
CA PHE A 142 -3.93 8.58 4.33
C PHE A 142 -4.25 9.81 5.18
N VAL A 143 -3.24 10.55 5.65
CA VAL A 143 -3.40 11.77 6.46
C VAL A 143 -4.22 12.81 5.70
N ASP A 144 -3.90 13.03 4.43
CA ASP A 144 -4.62 13.97 3.56
C ASP A 144 -6.11 13.55 3.43
N ALA A 145 -6.37 12.26 3.20
CA ALA A 145 -7.74 11.74 3.07
C ALA A 145 -8.52 11.81 4.39
N ALA A 146 -7.89 11.46 5.52
CA ALA A 146 -8.51 11.55 6.84
C ALA A 146 -8.87 13.00 7.19
N THR A 147 -8.01 13.96 6.83
CA THR A 147 -8.25 15.39 7.05
C THR A 147 -9.45 15.87 6.23
N LEU A 148 -9.50 15.52 4.93
CA LEU A 148 -10.61 15.87 4.05
C LEU A 148 -11.93 15.22 4.49
N MET A 149 -11.88 13.97 4.95
CA MET A 149 -13.04 13.26 5.49
C MET A 149 -13.56 13.96 6.75
N LYS A 150 -12.69 14.21 7.74
CA LYS A 150 -13.06 14.88 9.00
C LYS A 150 -13.72 16.24 8.77
N ALA A 151 -13.22 17.03 7.82
CA ALA A 151 -13.77 18.35 7.50
C ALA A 151 -15.21 18.33 6.95
N LYS A 152 -15.70 17.17 6.49
CA LYS A 152 -17.04 16.99 5.93
C LYS A 152 -18.04 16.37 6.91
N LEU A 153 -17.59 16.01 8.11
CA LEU A 153 -18.43 15.35 9.12
C LEU A 153 -18.84 16.32 10.21
N THR A 154 -20.02 16.10 10.77
CA THR A 154 -20.49 16.83 11.94
C THR A 154 -19.78 16.35 13.21
N LEU A 155 -19.74 17.21 14.23
CA LEU A 155 -19.22 16.84 15.56
C LEU A 155 -19.99 15.66 16.17
N ALA A 156 -21.30 15.57 15.90
CA ALA A 156 -22.13 14.46 16.38
C ALA A 156 -21.67 13.11 15.79
N THR A 157 -21.37 13.06 14.50
CA THR A 157 -20.83 11.85 13.88
C THR A 157 -19.40 11.56 14.31
N ILE A 158 -18.56 12.57 14.48
CA ILE A 158 -17.21 12.37 15.04
C ILE A 158 -17.28 11.76 16.45
N ALA A 159 -18.19 12.24 17.30
CA ALA A 159 -18.40 11.69 18.64
C ALA A 159 -18.95 10.24 18.60
N ARG A 160 -19.91 9.97 17.69
CA ARG A 160 -20.47 8.63 17.49
C ARG A 160 -19.41 7.62 17.06
N GLU A 161 -18.51 8.03 16.17
CA GLU A 161 -17.43 7.18 15.62
C GLU A 161 -16.09 7.37 16.35
N SER A 162 -16.13 7.73 17.64
CA SER A 162 -14.92 8.09 18.42
C SER A 162 -13.81 7.04 18.40
N GLU A 163 -14.15 5.74 18.43
CA GLU A 163 -13.16 4.66 18.33
C GLU A 163 -12.39 4.68 17.00
N LEU A 164 -13.08 4.91 15.88
CA LEU A 164 -12.47 5.03 14.56
C LEU A 164 -11.54 6.24 14.54
N PHE A 165 -12.00 7.38 15.05
CA PHE A 165 -11.21 8.60 15.04
C PHE A 165 -9.98 8.52 15.94
N ASN A 166 -10.09 7.85 17.09
CA ASN A 166 -8.93 7.55 17.93
C ASN A 166 -7.92 6.66 17.20
N ALA A 167 -8.37 5.61 16.49
CA ALA A 167 -7.47 4.76 15.70
C ALA A 167 -6.80 5.53 14.54
N ILE A 168 -7.54 6.41 13.87
CA ILE A 168 -7.00 7.31 12.84
C ILE A 168 -5.94 8.22 13.43
N ASP A 169 -6.19 8.82 14.60
CA ASP A 169 -5.26 9.74 15.26
C ASP A 169 -3.99 9.03 15.75
N GLU A 170 -4.11 7.81 16.27
CA GLU A 170 -2.97 6.95 16.58
C GLU A 170 -2.12 6.67 15.33
N TYR A 171 -2.75 6.30 14.20
CA TYR A 171 -2.04 6.05 12.95
C TYR A 171 -1.34 7.30 12.42
N ILE A 172 -1.99 8.47 12.49
CA ILE A 172 -1.42 9.76 12.09
C ILE A 172 -0.24 10.13 12.99
N ALA A 173 -0.34 9.90 14.29
CA ALA A 173 0.73 10.19 15.26
C ALA A 173 1.97 9.30 15.07
N ALA A 174 1.83 8.12 14.45
CA ALA A 174 2.95 7.22 14.12
C ALA A 174 3.82 7.70 12.93
N ALA A 175 3.92 9.02 12.72
CA ALA A 175 4.59 9.65 11.59
C ALA A 175 6.09 9.33 11.47
N ASP A 176 6.76 8.87 12.53
CA ASP A 176 8.19 8.45 12.45
C ASP A 176 8.41 6.98 12.87
N ALA A 177 7.35 6.28 13.30
CA ALA A 177 7.43 4.92 13.83
C ALA A 177 6.90 3.89 12.82
N SER A 178 7.67 3.62 11.75
CA SER A 178 7.26 2.69 10.67
C SER A 178 6.82 1.31 11.18
N ALA A 179 7.47 0.79 12.21
CA ALA A 179 7.12 -0.49 12.83
C ALA A 179 5.70 -0.53 13.44
N LEU A 180 5.15 0.62 13.84
CA LEU A 180 3.82 0.72 14.44
C LEU A 180 2.72 0.98 13.39
N ARG A 181 3.09 1.44 12.18
CA ARG A 181 2.10 1.86 11.17
C ARG A 181 1.27 0.71 10.65
N GLU A 182 1.84 -0.47 10.44
CA GLU A 182 1.09 -1.60 9.91
C GLU A 182 -0.01 -2.08 10.88
N PRO A 183 0.29 -2.36 12.18
CA PRO A 183 -0.75 -2.68 13.15
C PRO A 183 -1.84 -1.60 13.27
N LEU A 184 -1.44 -0.32 13.28
CA LEU A 184 -2.38 0.80 13.39
C LEU A 184 -3.24 0.95 12.14
N PHE A 185 -2.67 0.72 10.95
CA PHE A 185 -3.44 0.71 9.70
C PHE A 185 -4.52 -0.38 9.76
N LEU A 186 -4.15 -1.60 10.16
CA LEU A 186 -5.10 -2.71 10.29
C LEU A 186 -6.19 -2.42 11.33
N LYS A 187 -5.83 -1.76 12.44
CA LYS A 187 -6.79 -1.28 13.44
C LYS A 187 -7.81 -0.33 12.79
N VAL A 188 -7.38 0.70 12.07
CA VAL A 188 -8.29 1.60 11.33
C VAL A 188 -9.15 0.81 10.35
N PHE A 189 -8.55 -0.09 9.58
CA PHE A 189 -9.23 -0.81 8.52
C PHE A 189 -10.28 -1.80 9.02
N SER A 190 -10.18 -2.24 10.29
CA SER A 190 -11.19 -3.10 10.94
C SER A 190 -12.56 -2.44 11.10
N PHE A 191 -12.64 -1.11 10.98
CA PHE A 191 -13.88 -0.35 11.05
C PHE A 191 -14.60 -0.27 9.69
N LYS A 192 -13.97 -0.72 8.60
CA LYS A 192 -14.48 -0.54 7.23
C LYS A 192 -15.90 -1.07 7.07
N ASP A 193 -16.19 -2.26 7.59
CA ASP A 193 -17.46 -2.96 7.38
C ASP A 193 -18.64 -2.34 8.16
N ARG A 194 -18.43 -1.24 8.88
CA ARG A 194 -19.49 -0.46 9.57
C ARG A 194 -20.27 0.45 8.61
N TYR A 195 -19.77 0.72 7.40
CA TYR A 195 -20.30 1.71 6.44
C TYR A 195 -20.47 1.13 5.04
#